data_AF-A0A8E2BGS5-F1
#
_entry.id   AF-A0A8E2BGS5-F1
#
_cell.length_a   1.000
_cell.length_b   1.000
_cell.length_c   1.000
_cell.angle_alpha   90.00
_cell.angle_beta   90.00
_cell.angle_gamma   90.00
#
_symmetry.space_group_name_H-M   'P 1'
#
loop_
_entity.id
_entity.type
_entity.pdbx_description
1 polymer ?
#
loop_
_entity_poly.entity_id
_entity_poly.type
_entity_poly.pdbx_seq_one_letter_code
_entity_poly.pdbx_strand_id
1 'polypeptide(L)' 'MSDDPRVEALAASELVSSSLLASLVGMLGAKGILSDPEVREIYEQALYLLEQHHAAEPALGAIYEAAKGILEMEMR' A
#
# COMPACT_ATOMS: atom_id res chain seq x y z
N MET A 1 19.12 -6.63 0.89
CA MET A 1 18.07 -6.80 1.91
C MET A 1 18.76 -7.08 3.22
N SER A 2 18.29 -6.52 4.33
CA SER A 2 18.83 -6.89 5.65
C SER A 2 18.32 -8.29 5.98
N ASP A 3 19.21 -9.27 6.14
CA ASP A 3 18.88 -10.65 6.56
C ASP A 3 18.43 -10.71 8.05
N ASP A 4 17.85 -9.63 8.57
CA ASP A 4 17.36 -9.55 9.94
C ASP A 4 15.93 -10.09 9.95
N PRO A 5 15.67 -11.25 10.59
CA PRO A 5 14.36 -11.88 10.61
C PRO A 5 13.27 -11.00 11.23
N ARG A 6 13.65 -9.98 12.03
CA ARG A 6 12.70 -9.00 12.57
C ARG A 6 12.21 -8.03 11.51
N VAL A 7 13.08 -7.64 10.58
CA VAL A 7 12.74 -6.77 9.45
C VAL A 7 11.81 -7.53 8.50
N GLU A 8 12.09 -8.82 8.25
CA GLU A 8 11.22 -9.68 7.44
C GLU A 8 9.85 -9.90 8.08
N ALA A 9 9.79 -10.17 9.39
CA ALA A 9 8.53 -10.34 10.11
C ALA A 9 7.70 -9.05 10.11
N LEU A 10 8.35 -7.89 10.28
CA LEU A 10 7.68 -6.59 10.20
C LEU A 10 7.16 -6.35 8.78
N ALA A 11 7.98 -6.54 7.75
CA ALA A 11 7.57 -6.39 6.36
C ALA A 11 6.41 -7.32 5.97
N ALA A 12 6.41 -8.56 6.47
CA ALA A 12 5.31 -9.50 6.26
C ALA A 12 4.02 -9.02 6.96
N SER A 13 4.12 -8.51 8.19
CA SER A 13 2.98 -7.97 8.93
C SER A 13 2.37 -6.74 8.23
N GLU A 14 3.23 -5.84 7.73
CA GLU A 14 2.82 -4.68 6.94
C GLU A 14 2.13 -5.13 5.66
N LEU A 15 2.71 -6.06 4.90
CA LEU A 15 2.14 -6.57 3.66
C LEU A 15 0.74 -7.20 3.87
N VAL A 16 0.55 -7.99 4.93
CA VAL A 16 -0.75 -8.58 5.28
C VAL A 16 -1.77 -7.48 5.60
N SER A 17 -1.36 -6.49 6.39
CA SER A 17 -2.23 -5.38 6.79
C SER A 17 -2.66 -4.54 5.58
N SER A 18 -1.72 -4.19 4.70
CA SER A 18 -2.01 -3.46 3.45
C SER A 18 -2.93 -4.25 2.52
N SER A 19 -2.72 -5.57 2.39
CA SER A 19 -3.55 -6.44 1.54
C SER A 19 -4.99 -6.53 2.06
N LEU A 20 -5.16 -6.59 3.39
CA LEU A 20 -6.49 -6.59 4.03
C LEU A 20 -7.20 -5.25 3.82
N LEU A 21 -6.50 -4.13 3.96
CA LEU A 21 -7.05 -2.79 3.74
C LEU A 21 -7.47 -2.58 2.28
N ALA A 22 -6.63 -2.94 1.30
CA ALA A 22 -6.99 -2.86 -0.12
C ALA A 22 -8.23 -3.72 -0.43
N SER A 23 -8.27 -4.96 0.07
CA SER A 23 -9.44 -5.84 -0.09
C SER A 23 -10.71 -5.24 0.52
N LEU A 24 -10.61 -4.59 1.68
CA LEU A 24 -11.73 -3.91 2.32
C LEU A 24 -12.23 -2.73 1.48
N VAL A 25 -11.32 -1.88 0.99
CA VAL A 25 -11.67 -0.73 0.13
C VAL A 25 -12.40 -1.21 -1.13
N GLY A 26 -11.87 -2.23 -1.81
CA GLY A 26 -12.53 -2.83 -2.97
C GLY A 26 -13.92 -3.40 -2.64
N MET A 27 -14.09 -4.03 -1.47
CA MET A 27 -15.39 -4.53 -1.03
C MET A 27 -16.39 -3.42 -0.71
N LEU A 28 -15.93 -2.31 -0.12
CA LEU A 28 -16.77 -1.13 0.14
C LEU A 28 -17.23 -0.47 -1.17
N GLY A 29 -16.34 -0.37 -2.16
CA GLY A 29 -16.67 0.06 -3.52
C GLY A 29 -17.70 -0.86 -4.18
N ALA A 30 -17.47 -2.17 -4.16
CA ALA A 30 -18.39 -3.16 -4.74
C ALA A 30 -19.79 -3.17 -4.07
N LYS A 31 -19.90 -2.72 -2.82
CA LYS A 31 -21.17 -2.54 -2.11
C LYS A 31 -21.81 -1.17 -2.34
N GLY A 32 -21.17 -0.28 -3.11
CA GLY A 32 -21.62 1.09 -3.34
C GLY A 32 -21.57 1.98 -2.10
N ILE A 33 -20.82 1.58 -1.06
CA ILE A 33 -20.59 2.39 0.13
C ILE A 33 -19.61 3.51 -0.19
N LEU A 34 -18.59 3.19 -0.98
CA LEU A 34 -17.70 4.16 -1.61
C LEU A 34 -18.01 4.21 -3.11
N SER A 35 -17.96 5.39 -3.67
CA SER A 35 -17.98 5.63 -5.11
C SER A 35 -16.59 5.40 -5.72
N ASP A 36 -16.53 5.17 -7.03
CA ASP A 36 -15.24 4.96 -7.73
C ASP A 36 -14.25 6.12 -7.50
N PRO A 37 -14.66 7.42 -7.49
CA PRO A 37 -13.77 8.51 -7.13
C PRO A 37 -13.23 8.42 -5.70
N GLU A 38 -14.05 8.02 -4.73
CA GLU A 38 -13.62 7.89 -3.33
C GLU A 38 -12.66 6.72 -3.15
N VAL A 39 -12.91 5.59 -3.83
CA VAL A 39 -11.98 4.45 -3.87
C VAL A 39 -10.63 4.88 -4.45
N ARG A 40 -10.66 5.62 -5.55
CA ARG A 40 -9.46 6.15 -6.20
C ARG A 40 -8.69 7.11 -5.29
N GLU A 41 -9.38 8.04 -4.64
CA GLU A 41 -8.78 9.02 -3.72
C GLU A 41 -8.04 8.32 -2.55
N ILE A 42 -8.61 7.23 -2.02
CA ILE A 42 -7.96 6.44 -0.95
C ILE A 42 -6.62 5.88 -1.44
N TYR A 43 -6.57 5.30 -2.64
CA TYR A 43 -5.34 4.75 -3.20
C TYR A 43 -4.31 5.84 -3.56
N GLU A 44 -4.77 7.00 -4.04
CA GLU A 44 -3.92 8.17 -4.30
C GLU A 44 -3.29 8.73 -3.01
N GLN A 45 -4.06 8.82 -1.92
CA GLN A 45 -3.54 9.24 -0.61
C GLN A 45 -2.53 8.21 -0.05
N ALA A 46 -2.79 6.92 -0.23
CA ALA A 46 -1.83 5.88 0.17
C ALA A 46 -0.51 6.01 -0.59
N LEU A 47 -0.56 6.30 -1.90
CA LEU A 47 0.64 6.53 -2.71
C LEU A 47 1.41 7.78 -2.25
N TYR A 48 0.71 8.87 -1.95
CA TYR A 48 1.32 10.09 -1.43
C TYR A 48 2.07 9.85 -0.11
N LEU A 49 1.45 9.15 0.85
CA LEU A 49 2.10 8.81 2.11
C LEU A 49 3.32 7.92 1.88
N LEU A 50 3.21 6.94 0.98
CA LEU A 50 4.32 6.05 0.62
C LEU A 50 5.51 6.83 0.01
N GLU A 51 5.26 7.80 -0.86
CA GLU A 51 6.26 8.72 -1.42
C GLU A 51 6.95 9.55 -0.33
N GLN A 52 6.18 10.10 0.62
CA GLN A 52 6.74 10.86 1.73
C GLN A 52 7.65 10.01 2.63
N HIS A 53 7.26 8.77 2.91
CA HIS A 53 8.07 7.84 3.69
C HIS A 53 9.35 7.42 2.97
N HIS A 54 9.30 7.19 1.65
CA HIS A 54 10.50 6.88 0.88
C HIS A 54 11.51 8.04 0.85
N ALA A 55 11.02 9.28 0.74
CA ALA A 55 11.87 10.46 0.80
C ALA A 55 12.62 10.59 2.13
N ALA A 56 12.03 10.09 3.23
CA ALA A 56 12.67 10.04 4.54
C ALA A 56 13.67 8.87 4.69
N GLU A 57 13.42 7.73 4.04
CA GLU A 57 14.23 6.52 4.18
C GLU A 57 14.56 5.85 2.82
N PRO A 58 15.54 6.39 2.06
CA PRO A 58 15.89 5.89 0.72
C PRO A 58 16.41 4.45 0.71
N ALA A 59 16.93 3.97 1.84
CA ALA A 59 17.47 2.61 1.99
C ALA A 59 16.42 1.51 1.76
N LEU A 60 15.12 1.84 1.82
CA LEU A 60 14.00 0.92 1.62
C LEU A 60 13.44 0.94 0.18
N GLY A 61 14.17 1.50 -0.79
CA GLY A 61 13.69 1.72 -2.16
C GLY A 61 13.06 0.50 -2.86
N ALA A 62 13.56 -0.71 -2.64
CA ALA A 62 12.97 -1.92 -3.23
C ALA A 62 11.56 -2.25 -2.68
N ILE A 63 11.31 -1.95 -1.40
CA ILE A 63 10.01 -2.14 -0.74
C ILE A 63 9.04 -1.07 -1.24
N TYR A 64 9.53 0.16 -1.39
CA TYR A 64 8.75 1.26 -1.97
C TYR A 64 8.24 0.93 -3.39
N GLU A 65 9.12 0.49 -4.29
CA GLU A 65 8.73 0.17 -5.67
C GLU A 65 7.71 -0.98 -5.73
N ALA A 66 7.85 -1.98 -4.86
CA ALA A 66 6.89 -3.07 -4.76
C ALA A 66 5.50 -2.58 -4.28
N ALA A 67 5.46 -1.75 -3.24
CA ALA A 67 4.23 -1.19 -2.70
C ALA A 67 3.53 -0.25 -3.71
N LYS A 68 4.31 0.59 -4.40
CA LYS A 68 3.82 1.47 -5.47
C LYS A 68 3.16 0.68 -6.60
N GLY A 69 3.81 -0.38 -7.08
CA GLY A 69 3.26 -1.22 -8.14
C GLY A 69 1.91 -1.86 -7.78
N ILE A 70 1.72 -2.27 -6.52
CA ILE A 70 0.45 -2.82 -6.04
C ILE A 70 -0.65 -1.74 -6.05
N LEU A 71 -0.36 -0.55 -5.51
CA LEU A 71 -1.33 0.54 -5.47
C LEU A 71 -1.76 0.98 -6.88
N GLU A 72 -0.81 1.07 -7.82
CA GLU A 72 -1.11 1.40 -9.23
C GLU A 72 -1.96 0.33 -9.93
N MET A 73 -1.83 -0.95 -9.55
CA MET A 73 -2.66 -2.03 -10.09
C MET A 73 -4.12 -1.92 -9.61
N GLU A 74 -4.35 -1.57 -8.35
CA GLU A 74 -5.70 -1.41 -7.78
C GLU A 74 -6.44 -0.17 -8.31
N MET A 75 -5.72 0.78 -8.92
CA MET A 75 -6.29 1.97 -9.54
C MET A 75 -6.66 1.80 -11.02
N ARG A 76 -6.43 0.62 -11.61
CA ARG A 76 -6.78 0.29 -13.00
C ARG A 76 -8.15 -0.36 -13.12
#